data_AF-A0A271K9E6-F1
#
_entry.id   AF-A0A271K9E6-F1
#
_cell.length_a   1.000
_cell.length_b   1.000
_cell.length_c   1.000
_cell.angle_alpha   90.00
_cell.angle_beta   90.00
_cell.angle_gamma   90.00
#
_symmetry.space_group_name_H-M   'P 1'
#
loop_
_entity.id
_entity.type
_entity.pdbx_description
1 polymer ?
#
loop_
_entity_poly.entity_id
_entity_poly.type
_entity_poly.pdbx_seq_one_letter_code
_entity_poly.pdbx_strand_id
1 'polypeptide(L)'
;MDRYLERDCAIREIVTCLAGPFAESAFEGYLDPFDMAMNASDENEGSSDYADAKRIYGELRFLMPRRPDWGRIEDRTARLVLDHRSAIEALAAHLLVKHDLQFDEALMIVAPHLPPMPAATPPERPFPKPA
;
A
#
# COMPACT_ATOMS: atom_id res chain seq x y z
N MET A 1 11.13 21.75 -4.17
CA MET A 1 10.39 21.09 -3.08
C MET A 1 11.35 20.18 -2.33
N ASP A 2 10.97 19.68 -1.14
CA ASP A 2 11.83 18.78 -0.37
C ASP A 2 11.91 17.41 -1.06
N ARG A 3 13.13 16.97 -1.43
CA ARG A 3 13.38 15.67 -2.08
C ARG A 3 12.86 14.48 -1.27
N TYR A 4 12.75 14.63 0.05
CA TYR A 4 12.15 13.63 0.92
C TYR A 4 10.62 13.54 0.75
N LEU A 5 9.95 14.68 0.54
CA LEU A 5 8.51 14.73 0.28
C LEU A 5 8.19 14.07 -1.07
N GLU A 6 8.96 14.39 -2.11
CA GLU A 6 8.80 13.80 -3.46
C GLU A 6 8.98 12.28 -3.44
N ARG A 7 9.95 11.78 -2.65
CA ARG A 7 10.14 10.35 -2.43
C ARG A 7 8.91 9.70 -1.78
N ASP A 8 8.45 10.27 -0.67
CA ASP A 8 7.36 9.67 0.10
C ASP A 8 6.05 9.68 -0.69
N CYS A 9 5.83 10.70 -1.53
CA CYS A 9 4.75 10.74 -2.51
C CYS A 9 4.86 9.62 -3.54
N ALA A 10 6.00 9.46 -4.20
CA ALA A 10 6.21 8.42 -5.21
C ALA A 10 6.09 7.01 -4.62
N ILE A 11 6.58 6.79 -3.40
CA ILE A 11 6.41 5.49 -2.71
C ILE A 11 4.93 5.23 -2.43
N ARG A 12 4.16 6.21 -1.96
CA ARG A 12 2.72 6.03 -1.75
C ARG A 12 1.98 5.72 -3.04
N GLU A 13 2.37 6.34 -4.14
CA GLU A 13 1.78 6.09 -5.45
C GLU A 13 2.06 4.66 -5.92
N ILE A 14 3.32 4.21 -5.81
CA ILE A 14 3.71 2.81 -6.08
C ILE A 14 2.89 1.83 -5.23
N VAL A 15 2.76 2.09 -3.91
CA VAL A 15 1.97 1.24 -3.02
C VAL A 15 0.50 1.19 -3.44
N THR A 16 -0.07 2.33 -3.86
CA THR A 16 -1.46 2.41 -4.31
C THR A 16 -1.67 1.58 -5.57
N CYS A 17 -0.76 1.66 -6.53
CA CYS A 17 -0.79 0.85 -7.75
C CYS A 17 -0.66 -0.66 -7.45
N LEU A 18 0.19 -1.06 -6.50
CA LEU A 18 0.37 -2.47 -6.15
C LEU A 18 -0.78 -3.05 -5.30
N ALA A 19 -1.49 -2.21 -4.54
CA ALA A 19 -2.48 -2.68 -3.58
C ALA A 19 -3.67 -3.41 -4.22
N GLY A 20 -4.13 -2.96 -5.39
CA GLY A 20 -5.23 -3.60 -6.14
C GLY A 20 -4.87 -5.03 -6.59
N PRO A 21 -3.85 -5.21 -7.44
CA PRO A 21 -3.40 -6.52 -7.90
C PRO A 21 -3.05 -7.47 -6.75
N PHE A 22 -2.45 -6.96 -5.67
CA PHE A 22 -2.16 -7.81 -4.51
C PHE A 22 -3.41 -8.20 -3.73
N ALA A 23 -4.44 -7.35 -3.66
CA ALA A 23 -5.72 -7.73 -3.09
C ALA A 23 -6.38 -8.84 -3.92
N GLU A 24 -6.26 -8.77 -5.25
CA GLU A 24 -6.75 -9.80 -6.18
C GLU A 24 -6.01 -11.12 -5.96
N SER A 25 -4.68 -11.13 -5.95
CA SER A 25 -3.90 -12.35 -5.66
C SER A 25 -4.22 -12.92 -4.27
N ALA A 26 -4.40 -12.08 -3.25
CA ALA A 26 -4.78 -12.54 -1.91
C ALA A 26 -6.18 -13.18 -1.89
N PHE A 27 -7.11 -12.67 -2.71
CA PHE A 27 -8.44 -13.23 -2.89
C PHE A 27 -8.41 -14.59 -3.60
N GLU A 28 -7.53 -14.74 -4.61
CA GLU A 28 -7.27 -16.01 -5.32
C GLU A 28 -6.57 -17.07 -4.46
N GLY A 29 -6.00 -16.66 -3.32
CA GLY A 29 -5.42 -17.56 -2.32
C GLY A 29 -3.89 -17.53 -2.25
N TYR A 30 -3.24 -16.63 -2.99
CA TYR A 30 -1.81 -16.36 -2.85
C TYR A 30 -1.56 -15.58 -1.55
N LEU A 31 -0.86 -16.20 -0.60
CA LEU A 31 -0.56 -15.60 0.71
C LEU A 31 0.93 -15.30 0.90
N ASP A 32 1.77 -15.81 0.01
CA ASP A 32 3.19 -15.49 -0.01
C ASP A 32 3.43 -14.24 -0.88
N PRO A 33 4.11 -13.20 -0.36
CA PRO A 33 4.36 -11.97 -1.12
C PRO A 33 5.04 -12.17 -2.47
N PHE A 34 5.93 -13.17 -2.60
CA PHE A 34 6.61 -13.44 -3.86
C PHE A 34 5.62 -14.01 -4.89
N ASP A 35 4.77 -14.96 -4.48
CA ASP A 35 3.76 -15.55 -5.36
C ASP A 35 2.72 -14.51 -5.78
N MET A 36 2.31 -13.63 -4.86
CA MET A 36 1.42 -12.50 -5.16
C MET A 36 2.05 -11.55 -6.19
N ALA A 37 3.34 -11.23 -6.03
CA ALA A 37 4.06 -10.39 -6.99
C ALA A 37 4.18 -11.06 -8.36
N MET A 38 4.41 -12.37 -8.42
CA MET A 38 4.43 -13.11 -9.69
C MET A 38 3.06 -13.06 -10.37
N ASN A 39 1.97 -13.40 -9.66
CA ASN A 39 0.60 -13.36 -10.20
C ASN A 39 0.25 -11.98 -10.74
N ALA A 40 0.43 -10.94 -9.90
CA ALA A 40 0.16 -9.55 -10.27
C ALA A 40 1.01 -9.04 -11.44
N SER A 41 2.19 -9.64 -11.68
CA SER A 41 3.06 -9.27 -12.79
C SER A 41 2.75 -10.01 -14.10
N ASP A 42 2.17 -11.20 -14.01
CA ASP A 42 1.83 -12.07 -15.15
C ASP A 42 0.46 -11.73 -15.76
N GLU A 43 -0.38 -10.99 -15.03
CA GLU A 43 -1.67 -10.48 -15.51
C GLU A 43 -1.50 -9.45 -16.66
N ASN A 44 -1.42 -9.99 -17.88
CA ASN A 44 -1.64 -9.39 -19.20
C ASN A 44 -0.70 -8.25 -19.68
N GLU A 45 -0.23 -8.41 -20.92
CA GLU A 45 0.49 -7.42 -21.73
C GLU A 45 -0.41 -6.21 -22.05
N GLY A 46 -0.59 -5.30 -21.10
CA GLY A 46 -1.32 -4.04 -21.32
C GLY A 46 -1.58 -3.28 -20.03
N SER A 47 -0.83 -2.19 -19.80
CA SER A 47 -1.03 -1.18 -18.73
C SER A 47 -1.68 -1.70 -17.43
N SER A 48 -1.07 -2.70 -16.78
CA SER A 48 -1.48 -3.12 -15.44
C SER A 48 -0.98 -2.10 -14.40
N ASP A 49 -1.71 -1.93 -13.30
CA ASP A 49 -1.27 -1.07 -12.20
C ASP A 49 0.13 -1.47 -11.69
N TYR A 50 0.44 -2.77 -11.74
CA TYR A 50 1.78 -3.28 -11.43
C TYR A 50 2.86 -2.76 -12.40
N ALA A 51 2.55 -2.64 -13.70
CA ALA A 51 3.46 -2.03 -14.68
C ALA A 51 3.64 -0.52 -14.43
N ASP A 52 2.58 0.20 -14.03
CA ASP A 52 2.67 1.60 -13.63
C ASP A 52 3.53 1.79 -12.37
N ALA A 53 3.39 0.91 -11.38
CA ALA A 53 4.24 0.88 -10.20
C ALA A 53 5.73 0.72 -10.58
N LYS A 54 6.05 -0.19 -11.52
CA LYS A 54 7.41 -0.35 -12.05
C LYS A 54 7.89 0.89 -12.82
N ARG A 55 7.02 1.57 -13.58
CA ARG A 55 7.36 2.81 -14.29
C ARG A 55 7.72 3.93 -13.31
N ILE A 56 6.88 4.18 -12.31
CA ILE A 56 7.12 5.20 -11.27
C ILE A 56 8.41 4.88 -10.48
N TYR A 57 8.63 3.61 -10.14
CA TYR A 57 9.88 3.19 -9.50
C TYR A 57 11.12 3.38 -10.39
N GLY A 58 10.95 3.18 -11.70
CA GLY A 58 11.96 3.50 -12.70
C GLY A 58 12.31 4.99 -12.72
N GLU A 59 11.33 5.87 -12.54
CA GLU A 59 11.52 7.33 -12.48
C GLU A 59 12.21 7.77 -11.18
N LEU A 60 11.92 7.10 -10.05
CA LEU A 60 12.59 7.34 -8.76
C LEU A 60 14.13 7.23 -8.85
N ARG A 61 14.67 6.42 -9.77
CA ARG A 61 16.13 6.31 -9.99
C ARG A 61 16.79 7.64 -10.34
N PHE A 62 16.06 8.53 -11.00
CA PHE A 62 16.57 9.84 -11.42
C PHE A 62 16.47 10.88 -10.31
N LEU A 63 15.52 10.71 -9.39
CA LEU A 63 15.28 11.59 -8.25
C LEU A 63 16.21 11.27 -7.06
N MET A 64 16.61 10.00 -6.90
CA MET A 64 17.36 9.54 -5.74
C MET A 64 18.45 8.49 -6.06
N PRO A 65 19.72 8.74 -5.69
CA PRO A 65 20.81 7.76 -5.83
C PRO A 65 20.66 6.52 -4.94
N ARG A 66 19.95 6.64 -3.80
CA ARG A 66 19.68 5.54 -2.86
C ARG A 66 18.18 5.37 -2.71
N ARG A 67 17.60 4.56 -3.60
CA ARG A 67 16.18 4.20 -3.58
C ARG A 67 15.92 3.03 -2.62
N PRO A 68 14.70 2.91 -2.08
CA PRO A 68 14.27 1.68 -1.42
C PRO A 68 14.37 0.50 -2.39
N ASP A 69 14.67 -0.68 -1.86
CA ASP A 69 14.66 -1.91 -2.63
C ASP A 69 13.25 -2.23 -3.15
N TRP A 70 13.14 -2.66 -4.41
CA TRP A 70 11.84 -2.96 -5.05
C TRP A 70 11.13 -4.11 -4.37
N GLY A 71 11.84 -5.22 -4.15
CA GLY A 71 11.28 -6.40 -3.47
C GLY A 71 10.80 -6.07 -2.07
N ARG A 72 11.46 -5.14 -1.38
CA ARG A 72 11.00 -4.63 -0.08
C ARG A 72 9.72 -3.80 -0.15
N ILE A 73 9.47 -3.08 -1.26
CA ILE A 73 8.22 -2.36 -1.47
C ILE A 73 7.10 -3.36 -1.74
N GLU A 74 7.34 -4.36 -2.60
CA GLU A 74 6.39 -5.44 -2.86
C GLU A 74 6.02 -6.18 -1.57
N ASP A 75 7.00 -6.70 -0.85
CA ASP A 75 6.81 -7.42 0.42
C ASP A 75 5.96 -6.62 1.42
N ARG A 76 6.28 -5.34 1.61
CA ARG A 76 5.52 -4.47 2.52
C ARG A 76 4.11 -4.20 2.04
N THR A 77 3.90 -4.07 0.73
CA THR A 77 2.57 -3.82 0.17
C THR A 77 1.71 -5.06 0.26
N ALA A 78 2.25 -6.24 -0.06
CA ALA A 78 1.57 -7.51 0.10
C ALA A 78 1.19 -7.74 1.56
N ARG A 79 2.12 -7.48 2.48
CA ARG A 79 1.84 -7.57 3.91
C ARG A 79 0.77 -6.59 4.37
N LEU A 80 0.79 -5.35 3.88
CA LEU A 80 -0.24 -4.35 4.18
C LEU A 80 -1.63 -4.83 3.74
N VAL A 81 -1.74 -5.37 2.52
CA VAL A 81 -2.98 -5.95 1.99
C VAL A 81 -3.45 -7.11 2.87
N LEU A 82 -2.56 -8.04 3.21
CA LEU A 82 -2.90 -9.20 4.04
C LEU A 82 -3.32 -8.81 5.46
N ASP A 83 -2.61 -7.87 6.09
CA ASP A 83 -2.92 -7.37 7.44
C ASP A 83 -4.30 -6.66 7.47
N HIS A 84 -4.73 -6.06 6.35
CA HIS A 84 -6.02 -5.39 6.21
C HIS A 84 -7.05 -6.17 5.38
N ARG A 85 -6.82 -7.45 5.10
CA ARG A 85 -7.66 -8.28 4.25
C ARG A 85 -9.13 -8.24 4.65
N SER A 86 -9.43 -8.32 5.94
CA SER A 86 -10.82 -8.29 6.42
C SER A 86 -11.55 -6.98 6.09
N ALA A 87 -10.85 -5.84 6.08
CA ALA A 87 -11.42 -4.56 5.71
C ALA A 87 -11.71 -4.49 4.20
N ILE A 88 -10.78 -5.02 3.40
CA ILE A 88 -10.88 -5.08 1.94
C ILE A 88 -12.06 -5.98 1.54
N GLU A 89 -12.17 -7.17 2.14
CA GLU A 89 -13.28 -8.10 1.90
C GLU A 89 -14.64 -7.49 2.31
N ALA A 90 -14.69 -6.78 3.44
CA ALA A 90 -15.91 -6.08 3.86
C ALA A 90 -16.31 -5.00 2.85
N LEU A 91 -15.36 -4.22 2.35
CA LEU A 91 -15.60 -3.19 1.34
C LEU A 91 -16.08 -3.81 0.02
N ALA A 92 -15.41 -4.87 -0.45
CA ALA A 92 -15.77 -5.60 -1.66
C ALA A 92 -17.18 -6.18 -1.58
N ALA A 93 -17.55 -6.78 -0.44
CA ALA A 93 -18.89 -7.32 -0.22
C ALA A 93 -19.99 -6.24 -0.35
N HIS A 94 -19.73 -5.02 0.14
CA HIS A 94 -20.67 -3.91 -0.01
C HIS A 94 -20.72 -3.38 -1.45
N LEU A 95 -19.57 -3.28 -2.13
CA LEU A 95 -19.50 -2.86 -3.52
C LEU A 95 -20.20 -3.84 -4.47
N LEU A 96 -20.16 -5.13 -4.19
CA LEU A 96 -20.88 -6.15 -4.97
C LEU A 96 -22.41 -5.96 -4.93
N VAL A 97 -22.93 -5.36 -3.86
CA VAL A 97 -24.39 -5.13 -3.68
C VAL A 97 -24.80 -3.74 -4.17
N LYS A 98 -24.06 -2.69 -3.80
CA LYS A 98 -24.43 -1.30 -4.12
C LYS A 98 -23.88 -0.80 -5.46
N HIS A 99 -22.86 -1.46 -6.02
CA HIS A 99 -22.10 -1.05 -7.20
C HIS A 99 -21.36 0.30 -7.12
N ASP A 100 -21.65 1.13 -6.11
CA ASP A 100 -20.94 2.38 -5.81
C ASP A 100 -20.99 2.64 -4.29
N LEU A 101 -19.97 3.31 -3.77
CA LEU A 101 -19.89 3.72 -2.37
C LEU A 101 -19.33 5.14 -2.29
N GLN A 102 -20.03 5.98 -1.53
CA GLN A 102 -19.47 7.27 -1.14
C GLN A 102 -18.34 7.07 -0.13
N PHE A 103 -17.38 8.00 -0.10
CA PHE A 103 -16.20 7.88 0.75
C PHE A 103 -16.53 7.68 2.23
N ASP A 104 -17.50 8.44 2.76
CA ASP A 104 -17.93 8.31 4.16
C ASP A 104 -18.56 6.94 4.44
N GLU A 105 -19.27 6.35 3.48
CA GLU A 105 -19.81 5.00 3.62
C GLU A 105 -18.69 3.96 3.64
N ALA A 106 -17.70 4.10 2.75
CA ALA A 106 -16.52 3.24 2.73
C ALA A 106 -15.73 3.32 4.05
N LEU A 107 -15.58 4.51 4.62
CA LEU A 107 -14.96 4.70 5.93
C LEU A 107 -15.72 3.98 7.04
N MET A 108 -17.05 4.08 7.05
CA MET A 108 -17.89 3.40 8.05
C MET A 108 -17.79 1.88 7.96
N ILE A 109 -17.59 1.34 6.75
CA ILE A 109 -17.38 -0.10 6.52
C ILE A 109 -15.99 -0.52 6.98
N VAL A 110 -14.94 0.27 6.69
CA VAL A 110 -13.55 -0.08 6.97
C VAL A 110 -13.18 0.13 8.45
N ALA A 111 -13.70 1.15 9.11
CA ALA A 111 -13.29 1.56 10.46
C ALA A 111 -13.31 0.43 11.51
N PRO A 112 -14.32 -0.46 11.56
CA PRO A 112 -14.34 -1.59 12.51
C PRO A 112 -13.20 -2.61 12.32
N HIS A 113 -12.60 -2.65 11.14
CA HIS A 113 -11.55 -3.61 10.76
C HIS A 113 -10.14 -3.05 10.92
N LEU A 114 -10.01 -1.74 11.15
CA LEU A 114 -8.70 -1.12 11.35
C LEU A 114 -8.19 -1.40 12.76
N PRO A 115 -6.88 -1.61 12.95
CA PRO A 115 -6.30 -1.66 14.27
C PRO A 115 -6.58 -0.32 14.99
N PRO A 116 -6.78 -0.32 16.32
CA PRO A 116 -6.91 0.91 17.06
C PRO A 116 -5.71 1.81 16.76
N MET A 117 -5.96 3.07 16.40
CA MET A 117 -4.88 4.01 16.16
C MET A 117 -3.90 3.96 17.34
N PRO A 118 -2.59 3.81 17.10
CA PRO A 118 -1.63 3.89 18.18
C PRO A 118 -1.83 5.25 18.87
N ALA A 119 -2.06 5.23 20.18
CA ALA A 119 -2.13 6.45 20.97
C ALA A 119 -0.86 7.26 20.68
N ALA A 120 -1.02 8.55 20.37
CA ALA A 120 0.10 9.44 20.11
C ALA A 120 1.12 9.27 21.24
N THR A 121 2.31 8.78 20.92
CA THR A 121 3.40 8.66 21.90
C THR A 121 3.63 10.06 22.45
N PRO A 122 3.57 10.28 23.78
CA PRO A 122 3.88 11.57 24.35
C PRO A 122 5.27 12.01 23.86
N PRO A 123 5.49 13.30 23.55
CA PRO A 123 6.79 13.77 23.11
C PRO A 123 7.86 13.34 24.12
N GLU A 124 8.94 12.73 23.64
CA GLU A 124 10.07 12.34 24.48
C GLU A 124 10.52 13.51 25.35
N ARG A 125 10.82 13.22 26.63
CA ARG A 125 11.24 14.23 27.61
C ARG A 125 12.37 15.10 27.04
N PRO A 126 12.44 16.39 27.42
CA PRO A 126 13.49 17.28 26.95
C PRO A 126 14.86 16.67 27.23
N PHE A 127 15.73 16.68 26.22
CA PHE A 127 17.15 16.34 26.38
C PHE A 127 17.74 17.09 27.59
N PRO A 128 18.53 16.44 28.45
CA PRO A 128 19.17 17.12 29.56
C PRO A 128 20.11 18.21 29.00
N LYS A 129 20.05 19.40 29.59
CA LYS A 129 20.95 20.50 29.23
C LYS A 129 22.41 20.10 29.52
N PRO A 130 23.38 20.50 28.68
CA PRO A 130 24.79 20.26 28.97
C PRO A 130 25.18 20.95 30.28
N ALA A 131 26.07 20.29 31.03
CA ALA A 131 26.66 20.78 32.28
C ALA A 131 27.63 21.95 32.05
#